data_AF-A0AAU9LP19-F1
#
_entry.id   AF-A0AAU9LP19-F1
#
_cell.length_a   1.000
_cell.length_b   1.000
_cell.length_c   1.000
_cell.angle_alpha   90.00
_cell.angle_beta   90.00
_cell.angle_gamma   90.00
#
_symmetry.space_group_name_H-M   'P 1'
#
loop_
_entity.id
_entity.type
_entity.pdbx_description
1 polymer ?
#
loop_
_entity_poly.entity_id
_entity_poly.type
_entity_poly.pdbx_seq_one_letter_code
_entity_poly.pdbx_strand_id
1 'polypeptide(L)'
;MGERGFGIKADVTKTAWESEEFPLLCEGCLGENPYVRMMKEAYGSACKICARPFTVFRWKPGKRARYKKTEVCQTCARMKNVCQTCVLDLQYHLPVQVRDTFLAKEDGGDGQVTVNVPESDANREWFSQQHSRMLEQEGVVSAYGKASGVASSALLRLARQEPYYKRNRAHLCSFYARGECNRGDECPYLHEMPRDKDDPLAQQNIKDRYYGRKDPVAMKMLGGQKKNQQRRDGKNEGKLRGPPGALKPKPPPLPPKKPPLPAGPPPTAATKAQEETTS
;
A
#
# COMPACT_ATOMS: atom_id res chain seq x y z
N MET A 1 43.19 -1.89 47.90
CA MET A 1 41.92 -2.43 47.37
C MET A 1 40.83 -1.41 47.68
N GLY A 2 40.14 -0.93 46.65
CA GLY A 2 39.07 0.07 46.76
C GLY A 2 38.52 0.30 45.36
N GLU A 3 37.37 -0.29 45.10
CA GLU A 3 36.80 -0.58 43.79
C GLU A 3 36.49 0.71 43.01
N ARG A 4 37.13 0.88 41.85
CA ARG A 4 36.68 1.85 40.85
C ARG A 4 35.43 1.27 40.19
N GLY A 5 34.27 1.64 40.73
CA GLY A 5 32.98 1.38 40.09
C GLY A 5 33.02 1.88 38.65
N PHE A 6 32.83 0.96 37.71
CA PHE A 6 32.61 1.29 36.31
C PHE A 6 31.32 2.10 36.22
N GLY A 7 31.44 3.42 36.17
CA GLY A 7 30.33 4.28 35.77
C GLY A 7 29.86 3.83 34.40
N ILE A 8 28.61 3.36 34.32
CA ILE A 8 27.94 3.09 33.06
C ILE A 8 27.87 4.44 32.35
N LYS A 9 28.82 4.71 31.45
CA LYS A 9 28.74 5.81 30.50
C LYS A 9 27.52 5.49 29.63
N ALA A 10 26.38 6.10 29.97
CA ALA A 10 25.27 6.15 29.03
C ALA A 10 25.77 6.97 27.84
N ASP A 11 26.06 6.27 26.74
CA ASP A 11 26.40 6.89 25.47
C ASP A 11 25.37 7.97 25.14
N VAL A 12 25.76 9.24 25.22
CA VAL A 12 24.95 10.40 24.81
C VAL A 12 24.53 10.25 23.35
N THR A 13 25.34 9.53 22.57
CA THR A 13 25.13 9.14 21.17
C THR A 13 24.01 8.12 20.97
N LYS A 14 23.57 7.39 22.01
CA LYS A 14 22.59 6.30 21.91
C LYS A 14 21.14 6.78 21.90
N THR A 15 20.87 8.04 22.26
CA THR A 15 19.51 8.49 22.59
C THR A 15 19.15 9.84 21.95
N ALA A 16 19.40 9.99 20.65
CA ALA A 16 18.70 11.03 19.89
C ALA A 16 17.22 10.60 19.75
N TRP A 17 16.37 11.06 20.65
CA TRP A 17 14.93 10.86 20.50
C TRP A 17 14.42 11.71 19.32
N GLU A 18 13.69 11.08 18.40
CA GLU A 18 13.23 11.75 17.18
C GLU A 18 12.07 12.70 17.48
N SER A 19 12.24 13.99 17.19
CA SER A 19 11.20 15.02 17.32
C SER A 19 10.88 15.64 15.95
N GLU A 20 10.15 14.89 15.13
CA GLU A 20 9.75 15.37 13.79
C GLU A 20 8.38 16.08 13.82
N GLU A 21 8.19 17.00 12.88
CA GLU A 21 6.99 17.85 12.78
C GLU A 21 5.80 17.14 12.13
N PHE A 22 6.06 16.34 11.09
CA PHE A 22 5.01 15.76 10.23
C PHE A 22 5.27 14.27 9.92
N PRO A 23 4.22 13.41 9.92
CA PRO A 23 4.37 11.98 9.71
C PRO A 23 4.55 11.58 8.23
N LEU A 24 5.23 10.45 8.00
CA LEU A 24 5.37 9.83 6.67
C LEU A 24 4.22 8.84 6.42
N LEU A 25 3.18 9.33 5.73
CA LEU A 25 1.95 8.59 5.49
C LEU A 25 1.68 8.42 3.99
N CYS A 26 0.77 7.50 3.69
CA CYS A 26 0.28 7.27 2.33
C CYS A 26 -1.18 7.70 2.22
N GLU A 27 -1.65 7.98 0.99
CA GLU A 27 -3.01 8.44 0.70
C GLU A 27 -4.08 7.50 1.27
N GLY A 28 -3.88 6.19 1.14
CA GLY A 28 -4.81 5.20 1.69
C GLY A 28 -4.92 5.24 3.22
N CYS A 29 -3.90 5.72 3.94
CA CYS A 29 -3.94 5.90 5.39
C CYS A 29 -4.45 7.27 5.83
N LEU A 30 -4.19 8.31 5.03
CA LEU A 30 -4.64 9.66 5.34
C LEU A 30 -6.16 9.79 5.18
N GLY A 31 -6.72 9.14 4.15
CA GLY A 31 -8.16 9.10 3.89
C GLY A 31 -8.55 9.91 2.66
N GLU A 32 -9.86 10.00 2.42
CA GLU A 32 -10.42 10.69 1.25
C GLU A 32 -10.61 12.20 1.46
N ASN A 33 -10.57 12.66 2.71
CA ASN A 33 -10.79 14.07 3.05
C ASN A 33 -9.48 14.87 2.96
N PRO A 34 -9.40 15.92 2.12
CA PRO A 34 -8.21 16.78 2.05
C PRO A 34 -7.91 17.52 3.36
N TYR A 35 -8.91 17.76 4.20
CA TYR A 35 -8.77 18.47 5.46
C TYR A 35 -8.74 17.49 6.62
N VAL A 36 -7.54 17.18 7.10
CA VAL A 36 -7.32 16.24 8.21
C VAL A 36 -6.90 16.99 9.47
N ARG A 37 -7.58 16.67 10.59
CA ARG A 37 -7.16 17.10 11.93
C ARG A 37 -6.35 15.99 12.58
N MET A 38 -5.13 16.31 13.00
CA MET A 38 -4.21 15.38 13.66
C MET A 38 -3.81 15.89 15.04
N MET A 39 -3.61 14.97 15.97
CA MET A 39 -3.03 15.22 17.29
C MET A 39 -1.57 14.75 17.26
N LYS A 40 -0.65 15.60 17.71
CA LYS A 40 0.78 15.30 17.86
C LYS A 40 1.07 15.05 19.34
N GLU A 41 1.59 13.87 19.64
CA GLU A 41 2.00 13.49 20.99
C GLU A 41 3.49 13.14 20.97
N ALA A 42 4.32 14.00 21.55
CA ALA A 42 5.76 13.76 21.63
C ALA A 42 6.03 12.54 22.51
N TYR A 43 6.79 11.57 21.98
CA TYR A 43 7.20 10.36 22.70
C TYR A 43 6.07 9.50 23.28
N GLY A 44 4.86 9.55 22.69
CA GLY A 44 3.67 8.86 23.21
C GLY A 44 3.66 7.33 23.07
N SER A 45 4.51 6.75 22.20
CA SER A 45 4.62 5.29 22.10
C SER A 45 5.98 4.82 21.60
N ALA A 46 6.31 3.57 21.92
CA ALA A 46 7.49 2.89 21.39
C ALA A 46 7.23 2.29 20.00
N CYS A 47 8.18 2.47 19.09
CA CYS A 47 8.16 1.93 17.74
C CYS A 47 8.07 0.39 17.76
N LYS A 48 7.19 -0.19 16.94
CA LYS A 48 7.02 -1.65 16.89
C LYS A 48 8.22 -2.43 16.33
N ILE A 49 9.17 -1.74 15.70
CA ILE A 49 10.36 -2.34 15.10
C ILE A 49 11.58 -2.12 16.00
N CYS A 50 11.95 -0.86 16.27
CA CYS A 50 13.16 -0.53 17.03
C CYS A 50 12.95 -0.35 18.53
N ALA A 51 11.71 -0.43 19.03
CA ALA A 51 11.32 -0.20 20.43
C ALA A 51 11.67 1.20 20.99
N ARG A 52 12.18 2.12 20.17
CA ARG A 52 12.48 3.51 20.56
C ARG A 52 11.18 4.32 20.71
N PRO A 53 11.06 5.18 21.73
CA PRO A 53 9.96 6.13 21.81
C PRO A 53 10.05 7.13 20.64
N PHE A 54 8.91 7.49 20.07
CA PHE A 54 8.82 8.44 18.96
C PHE A 54 7.54 9.28 19.04
N THR A 55 7.49 10.36 18.27
CA THR A 55 6.29 11.21 18.17
C THR A 55 5.14 10.47 17.48
N VAL A 56 4.04 10.31 18.20
CA VAL A 56 2.83 9.65 17.70
C VAL A 56 1.90 10.70 17.12
N PHE A 57 1.48 10.47 15.89
CA PHE A 57 0.44 11.25 15.25
C PHE A 57 -0.84 10.44 15.25
N ARG A 58 -1.97 11.02 15.64
CA ARG A 58 -3.28 10.37 15.65
C ARG A 58 -4.32 11.21 14.91
N TRP A 59 -4.99 10.62 13.93
CA TRP A 59 -6.00 11.30 13.10
C TRP A 59 -7.18 10.37 12.76
N LYS A 60 -8.26 10.95 12.22
CA LYS A 60 -9.43 10.22 11.74
C LYS A 60 -9.55 10.38 10.22
N PRO A 61 -9.29 9.31 9.42
CA PRO A 61 -9.26 9.41 7.95
C PRO A 61 -10.61 9.73 7.28
N GLY A 62 -11.73 9.45 7.94
CA GLY A 62 -13.06 9.61 7.36
C GLY A 62 -14.16 9.43 8.40
N LYS A 63 -15.40 9.73 8.05
CA LYS A 63 -16.53 9.76 9.00
C LYS A 63 -16.77 8.41 9.69
N ARG A 64 -16.78 7.32 8.90
CA ARG A 64 -16.97 5.92 9.36
C ARG A 64 -15.65 5.15 9.53
N ALA A 65 -14.52 5.85 9.57
CA ALA A 65 -13.21 5.26 9.77
C ALA A 65 -12.82 5.23 11.25
N ARG A 66 -11.94 4.29 11.62
CA ARG A 66 -11.30 4.30 12.94
C ARG A 66 -10.25 5.38 13.03
N TYR A 67 -9.95 5.79 14.26
CA TYR A 67 -8.74 6.56 14.52
C TYR A 67 -7.52 5.73 14.14
N LYS A 68 -6.65 6.34 13.33
CA LYS A 68 -5.34 5.80 13.01
C LYS A 68 -4.28 6.52 13.80
N LYS A 69 -3.18 5.82 14.03
CA LYS A 69 -1.98 6.38 14.62
C LYS A 69 -0.74 5.83 13.91
N THR A 70 0.37 6.54 14.02
CA THR A 70 1.67 6.03 13.60
C THR A 70 2.11 4.88 14.51
N GLU A 71 2.65 3.80 13.92
CA GLU A 71 3.10 2.59 14.65
C GLU A 71 4.63 2.40 14.58
N VAL A 72 5.27 3.03 13.60
CA VAL A 72 6.70 2.93 13.32
C VAL A 72 7.31 4.33 13.35
N CYS A 73 8.54 4.45 13.87
CA CYS A 73 9.26 5.72 13.93
C CYS A 73 9.69 6.20 12.53
N GLN A 74 10.11 7.46 12.43
CA GLN A 74 10.42 8.08 11.15
C GLN A 74 11.71 7.54 10.54
N THR A 75 12.74 7.29 11.35
CA THR A 75 13.96 6.59 10.88
C THR A 75 13.63 5.23 10.28
N CYS A 76 12.82 4.39 10.94
CA CYS A 76 12.42 3.08 10.41
C CYS A 76 11.58 3.19 9.13
N ALA A 77 10.73 4.20 9.02
CA ALA A 77 9.96 4.47 7.81
C ALA A 77 10.85 4.91 6.63
N ARG A 78 11.80 5.84 6.87
CA ARG A 78 12.75 6.34 5.85
C ARG A 78 13.67 5.24 5.34
N MET A 79 14.24 4.42 6.23
CA MET A 79 15.17 3.33 5.89
C MET A 79 14.61 2.33 4.87
N LYS A 80 13.29 2.07 4.91
CA LYS A 80 12.63 1.12 4.02
C LYS A 80 11.67 1.79 3.05
N ASN A 81 11.58 3.12 3.00
CA ASN A 81 10.58 3.87 2.22
C ASN A 81 9.13 3.39 2.44
N VAL A 82 8.71 3.26 3.70
CA VAL A 82 7.38 2.73 4.07
C VAL A 82 6.54 3.74 4.84
N CYS A 83 5.22 3.62 4.72
CA CYS A 83 4.25 4.36 5.53
C CYS A 83 4.32 3.94 7.01
N GLN A 84 4.40 4.93 7.92
CA GLN A 84 4.50 4.71 9.38
C GLN A 84 3.31 3.96 10.00
N THR A 85 2.17 3.89 9.31
CA THR A 85 0.96 3.21 9.82
C THR A 85 0.70 1.87 9.16
N CYS A 86 0.76 1.79 7.82
CA CYS A 86 0.40 0.56 7.13
C CYS A 86 1.59 -0.33 6.77
N VAL A 87 2.83 0.17 6.91
CA VAL A 87 4.07 -0.56 6.56
C VAL A 87 4.04 -1.07 5.11
N LEU A 88 3.38 -0.31 4.23
CA LEU A 88 3.49 -0.50 2.78
C LEU A 88 4.42 0.56 2.20
N ASP A 89 4.98 0.24 1.06
CA ASP A 89 5.81 1.17 0.29
C ASP A 89 5.06 2.46 -0.07
N LEU A 90 5.73 3.60 0.02
CA LEU A 90 5.13 4.91 -0.27
C LEU A 90 4.93 5.18 -1.76
N GLN A 91 5.74 4.58 -2.64
CA GLN A 91 5.68 4.84 -4.10
C GLN A 91 4.63 3.95 -4.78
N TYR A 92 4.71 2.64 -4.58
CA TYR A 92 3.90 1.62 -5.27
C TYR A 92 2.76 1.08 -4.41
N HIS A 93 2.71 1.39 -3.11
CA HIS A 93 1.68 0.88 -2.19
C HIS A 93 1.63 -0.65 -2.13
N LEU A 94 2.78 -1.31 -2.26
CA LEU A 94 2.96 -2.76 -2.21
C LEU A 94 3.62 -3.21 -0.91
N PRO A 95 3.44 -4.48 -0.49
CA PRO A 95 4.20 -5.04 0.62
C PRO A 95 5.71 -5.02 0.35
N VAL A 96 6.51 -4.79 1.39
CA VAL A 96 7.98 -4.69 1.31
C VAL A 96 8.58 -5.91 0.64
N GLN A 97 8.12 -7.12 0.99
CA GLN A 97 8.60 -8.36 0.39
C GLN A 97 8.37 -8.39 -1.13
N VAL A 98 7.23 -7.92 -1.63
CA VAL A 98 6.96 -7.88 -3.07
C VAL A 98 7.96 -6.94 -3.74
N ARG A 99 8.06 -5.70 -3.25
CA ARG A 99 8.97 -4.69 -3.78
C ARG A 99 10.42 -5.17 -3.81
N ASP A 100 10.92 -5.64 -2.67
CA ASP A 100 12.31 -6.05 -2.51
C ASP A 100 12.62 -7.27 -3.41
N THR A 101 11.67 -8.19 -3.64
CA THR A 101 11.86 -9.31 -4.60
C THR A 101 11.90 -8.89 -6.08
N PHE A 102 11.32 -7.74 -6.43
CA PHE A 102 11.40 -7.21 -7.79
C PHE A 102 12.69 -6.43 -7.98
N LEU A 103 13.06 -5.57 -7.03
CA LEU A 103 14.33 -4.83 -7.07
C LEU A 103 15.53 -5.79 -7.10
N ALA A 104 15.54 -6.82 -6.26
CA ALA A 104 16.61 -7.82 -6.25
C ALA A 104 16.77 -8.60 -7.57
N LYS A 105 15.72 -8.71 -8.40
CA LYS A 105 15.81 -9.38 -9.71
C LYS A 105 16.44 -8.50 -10.78
N GLU A 106 16.43 -7.19 -10.60
CA GLU A 106 16.91 -6.26 -11.61
C GLU A 106 18.39 -5.96 -11.50
N ASP A 107 18.89 -5.86 -10.27
CA ASP A 107 20.29 -5.55 -9.99
C ASP A 107 21.23 -6.74 -10.25
N GLY A 108 20.82 -7.74 -11.06
CA GLY A 108 21.69 -8.82 -11.50
C GLY A 108 22.21 -9.76 -10.41
N GLY A 109 21.72 -9.66 -9.18
CA GLY A 109 22.22 -10.42 -8.01
C GLY A 109 23.15 -9.61 -7.10
N ASP A 110 23.54 -8.41 -7.51
CA ASP A 110 24.30 -7.47 -6.68
C ASP A 110 23.29 -6.74 -5.79
N GLY A 111 22.96 -7.32 -4.63
CA GLY A 111 21.87 -6.89 -3.72
C GLY A 111 22.02 -5.49 -3.08
N GLN A 112 22.63 -4.54 -3.76
CA GLN A 112 23.01 -3.22 -3.27
C GLN A 112 21.83 -2.26 -3.07
N VAL A 113 20.71 -2.45 -3.79
CA VAL A 113 19.51 -1.59 -3.62
C VAL A 113 18.61 -2.08 -2.48
N THR A 114 18.62 -3.38 -2.15
CA THR A 114 17.84 -3.90 -1.03
C THR A 114 18.51 -3.60 0.30
N VAL A 115 17.98 -2.62 1.03
CA VAL A 115 18.46 -2.28 2.38
C VAL A 115 18.08 -3.41 3.34
N ASN A 116 19.01 -4.33 3.64
CA ASN A 116 18.80 -5.37 4.64
C ASN A 116 19.06 -4.80 6.04
N VAL A 117 17.99 -4.47 6.77
CA VAL A 117 18.09 -3.89 8.11
C VAL A 117 18.46 -4.99 9.11
N PRO A 118 19.56 -4.83 9.89
CA PRO A 118 19.95 -5.82 10.90
C PRO A 118 18.88 -6.04 11.99
N GLU A 119 18.81 -7.25 12.54
CA GLU A 119 17.84 -7.61 13.59
C GLU A 119 18.36 -7.31 15.00
N SER A 120 19.65 -7.50 15.25
CA SER A 120 20.28 -7.21 16.54
C SER A 120 20.20 -5.71 16.86
N ASP A 121 19.84 -5.35 18.09
CA ASP A 121 19.61 -3.97 18.50
C ASP A 121 20.80 -3.04 18.28
N ALA A 122 22.02 -3.47 18.61
CA ALA A 122 23.24 -2.68 18.44
C ALA A 122 23.57 -2.40 16.97
N ASN A 123 23.55 -3.44 16.12
CA ASN A 123 23.85 -3.27 14.70
C ASN A 123 22.74 -2.47 13.99
N ARG A 124 21.49 -2.63 14.41
CA ARG A 124 20.36 -1.88 13.86
C ARG A 124 20.50 -0.39 14.18
N GLU A 125 20.90 -0.06 15.41
CA GLU A 125 21.14 1.31 15.84
C GLU A 125 22.24 1.96 15.00
N TRP A 126 23.39 1.31 14.93
CA TRP A 126 24.53 1.77 14.13
C TRP A 126 24.15 1.93 12.65
N PHE A 127 23.43 0.96 12.09
CA PHE A 127 22.97 1.00 10.71
C PHE A 127 22.00 2.16 10.47
N SER A 128 21.07 2.38 11.39
CA SER A 128 20.10 3.48 11.29
C SER A 128 20.77 4.85 11.37
N GLN A 129 21.77 5.01 12.23
CA GLN A 129 22.54 6.25 12.36
C GLN A 129 23.39 6.52 11.12
N GLN A 130 24.08 5.50 10.60
CA GLN A 130 24.84 5.61 9.36
C GLN A 130 23.94 5.96 8.17
N HIS A 131 22.76 5.33 8.09
CA HIS A 131 21.81 5.58 7.01
C HIS A 131 21.20 6.98 7.10
N SER A 132 20.82 7.44 8.29
CA SER A 132 20.33 8.81 8.49
C SER A 132 21.38 9.84 8.10
N ARG A 133 22.66 9.62 8.47
CA ARG A 133 23.78 10.48 8.04
C ARG A 133 23.96 10.46 6.52
N MET A 134 23.85 9.30 5.88
CA MET A 134 23.95 9.16 4.42
C MET A 134 22.83 9.94 3.71
N LEU A 135 21.59 9.85 4.19
CA LEU A 135 20.45 10.58 3.61
C LEU A 135 20.60 12.09 3.77
N GLU A 136 21.10 12.56 4.91
CA GLU A 136 21.38 13.98 5.16
C GLU A 136 22.49 14.52 4.24
N GLN A 137 23.55 13.73 4.02
CA GLN A 137 24.68 14.11 3.16
C GLN A 137 24.37 14.07 1.67
N GLU A 138 23.68 13.02 1.19
CA GLU A 138 23.35 12.88 -0.24
C GLU A 138 22.15 13.76 -0.65
N GLY A 139 21.42 14.35 0.31
CA GLY A 139 20.17 15.07 0.02
C GLY A 139 19.07 14.18 -0.58
N VAL A 140 19.29 12.86 -0.60
CA VAL A 140 18.38 11.87 -1.17
C VAL A 140 17.38 11.46 -0.08
N VAL A 141 16.09 11.51 -0.40
CA VAL A 141 14.99 11.23 0.55
C VAL A 141 14.90 9.74 0.92
N SER A 142 15.43 8.84 0.07
CA SER A 142 15.52 7.41 0.35
C SER A 142 16.51 6.67 -0.56
N ALA A 143 17.23 5.68 -0.03
CA ALA A 143 18.16 4.84 -0.80
C ALA A 143 17.52 4.10 -2.00
N TYR A 144 16.19 3.94 -1.99
CA TYR A 144 15.42 3.30 -3.07
C TYR A 144 15.20 4.19 -4.30
N GLY A 145 15.55 5.48 -4.24
CA GLY A 145 15.32 6.43 -5.35
C GLY A 145 16.17 6.17 -6.61
N LYS A 146 17.18 5.30 -6.56
CA LYS A 146 18.12 5.05 -7.67
C LYS A 146 17.62 4.00 -8.70
N ALA A 147 16.59 3.21 -8.40
CA ALA A 147 16.11 2.13 -9.26
C ALA A 147 14.96 2.56 -10.21
N SER A 148 15.25 3.39 -11.22
CA SER A 148 14.22 4.06 -12.05
C SER A 148 13.95 3.43 -13.43
N GLY A 149 14.52 2.29 -13.78
CA GLY A 149 14.41 1.75 -15.15
C GLY A 149 13.25 0.80 -15.38
N VAL A 150 13.46 -0.48 -15.05
CA VAL A 150 12.61 -1.59 -15.50
C VAL A 150 11.69 -2.11 -14.38
N ALA A 151 12.13 -2.02 -13.12
CA ALA A 151 11.45 -2.57 -11.93
C ALA A 151 10.21 -1.77 -11.67
N SER A 152 10.35 -0.46 -11.89
CA SER A 152 9.27 0.49 -11.84
C SER A 152 8.11 0.04 -12.73
N SER A 153 8.36 -0.49 -13.95
CA SER A 153 7.27 -0.92 -14.84
C SER A 153 6.52 -2.18 -14.34
N ALA A 154 7.23 -3.15 -13.78
CA ALA A 154 6.61 -4.37 -13.24
C ALA A 154 5.88 -4.09 -11.91
N LEU A 155 6.46 -3.24 -11.06
CA LEU A 155 5.87 -2.78 -9.81
C LEU A 155 4.64 -1.91 -10.06
N LEU A 156 4.66 -1.03 -11.06
CA LEU A 156 3.50 -0.21 -11.45
C LEU A 156 2.32 -1.05 -11.93
N ARG A 157 2.56 -2.18 -12.61
CA ARG A 157 1.49 -3.11 -13.03
C ARG A 157 0.84 -3.84 -11.85
N LEU A 158 1.57 -4.02 -10.75
CA LEU A 158 1.06 -4.63 -9.52
C LEU A 158 0.43 -3.60 -8.58
N ALA A 159 0.92 -2.36 -8.62
CA ALA A 159 0.42 -1.25 -7.83
C ALA A 159 -1.05 -1.01 -8.15
N ARG A 160 -1.84 -0.71 -7.11
CA ARG A 160 -3.24 -0.32 -7.30
C ARG A 160 -3.28 1.16 -7.63
N GLN A 161 -4.07 1.53 -8.64
CA GLN A 161 -4.26 2.94 -8.98
C GLN A 161 -5.13 3.68 -7.95
N GLU A 162 -6.15 3.01 -7.39
CA GLU A 162 -7.04 3.63 -6.40
C GLU A 162 -6.72 3.20 -4.96
N PRO A 163 -6.80 4.15 -3.99
CA PRO A 163 -6.56 3.87 -2.58
C PRO A 163 -7.63 2.94 -1.98
N TYR A 164 -7.16 1.92 -1.25
CA TYR A 164 -8.05 0.93 -0.64
C TYR A 164 -8.54 1.35 0.76
N TYR A 165 -9.60 2.16 0.81
CA TYR A 165 -10.13 2.72 2.07
C TYR A 165 -10.78 1.70 3.01
N LYS A 166 -11.07 0.46 2.57
CA LYS A 166 -11.61 -0.59 3.45
C LYS A 166 -10.67 -0.92 4.63
N ARG A 167 -9.36 -0.62 4.52
CA ARG A 167 -8.40 -0.75 5.62
C ARG A 167 -8.67 0.23 6.78
N ASN A 168 -9.36 1.34 6.51
CA ASN A 168 -9.62 2.39 7.49
C ASN A 168 -10.87 2.13 8.32
N ARG A 169 -11.61 1.04 8.02
CA ARG A 169 -12.82 0.64 8.75
C ARG A 169 -12.52 0.34 10.22
N ALA A 170 -13.56 0.47 11.03
CA ALA A 170 -13.53 0.05 12.43
C ALA A 170 -13.15 -1.43 12.56
N HIS A 171 -12.56 -1.77 13.71
CA HIS A 171 -12.36 -3.17 14.06
C HIS A 171 -13.71 -3.87 14.24
N LEU A 172 -13.71 -5.19 14.07
CA LEU A 172 -14.89 -6.00 14.32
C LEU A 172 -15.26 -5.96 15.80
N CYS A 173 -16.55 -5.88 16.08
CA CYS A 173 -17.07 -5.91 17.43
C CYS A 173 -16.94 -7.32 18.02
N SER A 174 -16.09 -7.49 19.03
CA SER A 174 -15.91 -8.78 19.72
C SER A 174 -17.15 -9.23 20.50
N PHE A 175 -18.00 -8.29 20.93
CA PHE A 175 -19.28 -8.60 21.59
C PHE A 175 -20.34 -9.05 20.58
N TYR A 176 -20.36 -8.45 19.39
CA TYR A 176 -21.26 -8.88 18.32
C TYR A 176 -20.91 -10.29 17.83
N ALA A 177 -19.62 -10.59 17.67
CA ALA A 177 -19.16 -11.93 17.32
C ALA A 177 -19.56 -13.00 18.36
N ARG A 178 -19.85 -12.60 19.61
CA ARG A 178 -20.35 -13.48 20.68
C ARG A 178 -21.88 -13.46 20.84
N GLY A 179 -22.58 -12.56 20.15
CA GLY A 179 -24.03 -12.37 20.30
C GLY A 179 -24.46 -11.49 21.50
N GLU A 180 -23.52 -10.85 22.19
CA GLU A 180 -23.75 -10.09 23.44
C GLU A 180 -23.72 -8.56 23.23
N CYS A 181 -23.76 -8.07 21.98
CA CYS A 181 -23.68 -6.63 21.72
C CYS A 181 -25.03 -5.94 21.98
N ASN A 182 -25.11 -5.16 23.06
CA ASN A 182 -26.29 -4.37 23.42
C ASN A 182 -26.34 -2.96 22.78
N ARG A 183 -25.32 -2.58 21.99
CA ARG A 183 -25.21 -1.23 21.41
C ARG A 183 -25.91 -1.06 20.06
N GLY A 184 -26.43 -2.15 19.48
CA GLY A 184 -27.12 -2.11 18.18
C GLY A 184 -26.32 -1.36 17.10
N ASP A 185 -27.00 -0.49 16.35
CA ASP A 185 -26.41 0.31 15.28
C ASP A 185 -25.53 1.48 15.75
N GLU A 186 -25.60 1.84 17.03
CA GLU A 186 -24.75 2.87 17.62
C GLU A 186 -23.35 2.36 17.97
N CYS A 187 -23.11 1.05 17.82
CA CYS A 187 -21.81 0.45 18.11
C CYS A 187 -20.71 1.08 17.22
N PRO A 188 -19.63 1.65 17.79
CA PRO A 188 -18.52 2.20 17.01
C PRO A 188 -17.72 1.14 16.23
N TYR A 189 -17.90 -0.13 16.58
CA TYR A 189 -17.23 -1.28 15.98
C TYR A 189 -18.11 -1.93 14.92
N LEU A 190 -17.47 -2.61 13.97
CA LEU A 190 -18.16 -3.20 12.84
C LEU A 190 -18.87 -4.51 13.23
N HIS A 191 -20.15 -4.63 12.89
CA HIS A 191 -20.97 -5.83 13.08
C HIS A 191 -20.88 -6.76 11.86
N GLU A 192 -19.70 -7.31 11.61
CA GLU A 192 -19.44 -8.33 10.58
C GLU A 192 -18.76 -9.55 11.25
N MET A 193 -18.96 -10.75 10.70
CA MET A 193 -18.30 -11.96 11.22
C MET A 193 -16.79 -11.89 10.95
N PRO A 194 -15.92 -12.18 11.93
CA PRO A 194 -14.49 -12.34 11.68
C PRO A 194 -14.22 -13.41 10.63
N ARG A 195 -13.11 -13.23 9.88
CA ARG A 195 -12.60 -14.29 9.02
C ARG A 195 -12.14 -15.48 9.86
N ASP A 196 -12.19 -16.65 9.25
CA ASP A 196 -11.71 -17.89 9.86
C ASP A 196 -10.24 -17.76 10.27
N LYS A 197 -9.93 -18.26 11.46
CA LYS A 197 -8.56 -18.23 12.02
C LYS A 197 -7.58 -19.08 11.20
N ASP A 198 -8.10 -20.06 10.47
CA ASP A 198 -7.33 -20.98 9.63
C ASP A 198 -6.94 -20.38 8.27
N ASP A 199 -7.47 -19.19 7.90
CA ASP A 199 -6.99 -18.46 6.73
C ASP A 199 -5.55 -17.99 6.99
N PRO A 200 -4.55 -18.38 6.18
CA PRO A 200 -3.17 -17.93 6.34
C PRO A 200 -3.02 -16.40 6.26
N LEU A 201 -4.03 -15.68 5.74
CA LEU A 201 -4.06 -14.21 5.72
C LEU A 201 -4.43 -13.57 7.07
N ALA A 202 -4.94 -14.33 8.05
CA ALA A 202 -5.37 -13.81 9.34
C ALA A 202 -4.20 -13.49 10.29
N GLN A 203 -3.11 -14.26 10.20
CA GLN A 203 -1.92 -14.09 11.05
C GLN A 203 -0.91 -13.18 10.35
N GLN A 204 -0.96 -11.87 10.62
CA GLN A 204 -0.03 -10.88 10.08
C GLN A 204 0.71 -10.16 11.20
N ASN A 205 2.01 -10.43 11.33
CA ASN A 205 2.89 -9.73 12.26
C ASN A 205 3.52 -8.49 11.61
N ILE A 206 3.60 -7.39 12.34
CA ILE A 206 4.17 -6.13 11.85
C ILE A 206 5.67 -6.24 11.56
N LYS A 207 6.42 -7.01 12.37
CA LYS A 207 7.87 -7.20 12.17
C LYS A 207 8.14 -7.97 10.87
N ASP A 208 7.42 -9.08 10.67
CA ASP A 208 7.53 -9.91 9.47
C ASP A 208 7.21 -9.12 8.19
N ARG A 209 6.16 -8.28 8.25
CA ARG A 209 5.80 -7.37 7.15
C ARG A 209 6.84 -6.27 6.87
N TYR A 210 7.52 -5.78 7.91
CA TYR A 210 8.57 -4.75 7.78
C TYR A 210 9.86 -5.32 7.17
N TYR A 211 10.32 -6.47 7.67
CA TYR A 211 11.53 -7.13 7.17
C TYR A 211 11.29 -7.89 5.85
N GLY A 212 10.02 -8.03 5.43
CA GLY A 212 9.66 -8.75 4.22
C GLY A 212 9.85 -10.26 4.31
N ARG A 213 9.80 -10.82 5.53
CA ARG A 213 9.91 -12.25 5.78
C ARG A 213 8.51 -12.83 5.98
N LYS A 214 8.20 -13.92 5.27
CA LYS A 214 6.97 -14.71 5.45
C LYS A 214 5.66 -13.89 5.48
N ASP A 215 5.52 -12.82 4.69
CA ASP A 215 4.25 -12.09 4.61
C ASP A 215 3.24 -12.88 3.75
N PRO A 216 2.11 -13.38 4.30
CA PRO A 216 1.14 -14.16 3.57
C PRO A 216 0.46 -13.35 2.45
N VAL A 217 0.34 -12.03 2.59
CA VAL A 217 -0.19 -11.14 1.55
C VAL A 217 0.78 -11.07 0.38
N ALA A 218 2.08 -10.90 0.67
CA ALA A 218 3.12 -10.88 -0.35
C ALA A 218 3.22 -12.22 -1.09
N MET A 219 3.19 -13.34 -0.36
CA MET A 219 3.19 -14.68 -0.96
C MET A 219 2.00 -14.89 -1.90
N LYS A 220 0.81 -14.42 -1.52
CA LYS A 220 -0.38 -14.49 -2.37
C LYS A 220 -0.24 -13.64 -3.65
N MET A 221 0.35 -12.45 -3.56
CA MET A 221 0.59 -11.60 -4.73
C MET A 221 1.63 -12.21 -5.69
N LEU A 222 2.77 -12.67 -5.15
CA LEU A 222 3.82 -13.31 -5.94
C LEU A 222 3.37 -14.66 -6.53
N GLY A 223 2.59 -15.45 -5.77
CA GLY A 223 2.00 -16.70 -6.22
C GLY A 223 0.95 -16.49 -7.32
N GLY A 224 0.15 -15.42 -7.22
CA GLY A 224 -0.79 -15.02 -8.27
C GLY A 224 -0.10 -14.71 -9.60
N GLN A 225 1.06 -14.04 -9.55
CA GLN A 225 1.87 -13.79 -10.74
C GLN A 225 2.44 -15.05 -11.37
N LYS A 226 3.00 -15.96 -10.56
CA LYS A 226 3.53 -17.25 -11.07
C LYS A 226 2.45 -18.03 -11.82
N LYS A 227 1.24 -18.10 -11.27
CA LYS A 227 0.09 -18.74 -11.94
C LYS A 227 -0.28 -18.04 -13.25
N ASN A 228 -0.28 -16.70 -13.27
CA ASN A 228 -0.61 -15.95 -14.48
C ASN A 228 0.48 -16.08 -15.57
N GLN A 229 1.75 -16.13 -15.17
CA GLN A 229 2.88 -16.38 -16.05
C GLN A 229 2.76 -17.78 -16.68
N GLN A 230 2.55 -18.82 -15.88
CA GLN A 230 2.33 -20.18 -16.37
C GLN A 230 1.14 -20.28 -17.34
N ARG A 231 0.03 -19.57 -17.07
CA ARG A 231 -1.12 -19.50 -18.00
C ARG A 231 -0.78 -18.80 -19.31
N ARG A 232 0.11 -17.81 -19.30
CA ARG A 232 0.60 -17.14 -20.51
C ARG A 232 1.54 -18.03 -21.29
N ASP A 233 2.49 -18.68 -20.61
CA ASP A 233 3.47 -19.56 -21.22
C ASP A 233 2.81 -20.80 -21.84
N GLY A 234 1.86 -21.44 -21.12
CA GLY A 234 1.08 -22.55 -21.65
C GLY A 234 0.17 -22.18 -22.84
N LYS A 235 -0.36 -20.94 -22.89
CA LYS A 235 -1.06 -20.43 -24.07
C LYS A 235 -0.13 -20.17 -25.25
N ASN A 236 1.13 -19.82 -24.98
CA ASN A 236 2.13 -19.57 -26.01
C ASN A 236 2.64 -20.89 -26.61
N GLU A 237 2.88 -21.91 -25.78
CA GLU A 237 3.23 -23.26 -26.24
C GLU A 237 2.11 -23.93 -27.04
N GLY A 238 0.84 -23.75 -26.66
CA GLY A 238 -0.31 -24.23 -27.44
C GLY A 238 -0.47 -23.55 -28.81
N LYS A 239 0.14 -22.38 -29.00
CA LYS A 239 0.14 -21.64 -30.28
C LYS A 239 1.32 -22.01 -31.18
N LEU A 240 2.39 -22.55 -30.60
CA LEU A 240 3.58 -23.08 -31.31
C LEU A 240 3.43 -24.56 -31.72
N ARG A 241 2.47 -25.29 -31.14
CA ARG A 241 2.11 -26.69 -31.51
C ARG A 241 0.90 -26.79 -32.46
N GLY A 242 0.62 -25.74 -33.23
CA GLY A 242 -0.30 -25.86 -34.38
C GLY A 242 0.45 -26.49 -35.57
N PRO A 243 -0.17 -27.36 -36.38
CA PRO A 243 0.49 -27.96 -37.54
C PRO A 243 0.98 -26.85 -38.49
N PRO A 244 2.18 -26.98 -39.10
CA PRO A 244 2.65 -26.00 -40.06
C PRO A 244 1.82 -26.13 -41.33
N GLY A 245 0.95 -25.17 -41.59
CA GLY A 245 0.20 -25.09 -42.85
C GLY A 245 -1.31 -25.07 -42.68
N ALA A 246 -1.85 -23.99 -42.14
CA ALA A 246 -3.21 -23.57 -42.47
C ALA A 246 -3.24 -22.04 -42.52
N LEU A 247 -3.21 -21.50 -43.74
CA LEU A 247 -3.58 -20.12 -44.01
C LEU A 247 -4.95 -19.88 -43.36
N LYS A 248 -5.02 -18.92 -42.43
CA LYS A 248 -6.30 -18.50 -41.85
C LYS A 248 -7.21 -18.10 -43.02
N PRO A 249 -8.45 -18.64 -43.12
CA PRO A 249 -9.37 -18.19 -44.15
C PRO A 249 -9.64 -16.70 -43.94
N LYS A 250 -9.59 -15.93 -45.04
CA LYS A 250 -9.96 -14.51 -45.05
C LYS A 250 -11.36 -14.37 -44.43
N PRO A 251 -11.59 -13.33 -43.59
CA PRO A 251 -12.92 -13.05 -43.10
C PRO A 251 -13.88 -12.82 -44.27
N PRO A 252 -15.14 -13.29 -44.18
CA PRO A 252 -16.12 -13.09 -45.24
C PRO A 252 -16.35 -11.59 -45.47
N PRO A 253 -16.60 -11.16 -46.73
CA PRO A 253 -16.82 -9.76 -47.05
C PRO A 253 -18.04 -9.23 -46.29
N LEU A 254 -17.89 -8.03 -45.72
CA LEU A 254 -18.96 -7.30 -45.08
C LEU A 254 -20.11 -7.05 -46.08
N PRO A 255 -21.38 -7.16 -45.67
CA PRO A 255 -22.51 -6.86 -46.53
C PRO A 255 -22.48 -5.37 -46.95
N PRO A 256 -22.95 -5.04 -48.17
CA PRO A 256 -22.95 -3.67 -48.65
C PRO A 256 -23.79 -2.77 -47.74
N LYS A 257 -23.24 -1.60 -47.39
CA LYS A 257 -23.95 -0.56 -46.65
C LYS A 257 -25.21 -0.16 -47.42
N LYS A 258 -26.36 -0.18 -46.76
CA LYS A 258 -27.61 0.38 -47.31
C LYS A 258 -27.40 1.88 -47.64
N PRO A 259 -27.96 2.38 -48.75
CA PRO A 259 -27.89 3.81 -49.07
C PRO A 259 -28.52 4.67 -47.95
N PRO A 260 -28.01 5.89 -47.73
CA PRO A 260 -28.61 6.80 -46.77
C PRO A 260 -30.04 7.16 -47.18
N LEU A 261 -30.94 7.16 -46.20
CA LEU A 261 -32.33 7.60 -46.37
C LEU A 261 -32.35 9.07 -46.83
N PRO A 262 -33.27 9.47 -47.72
CA PRO A 262 -33.39 10.85 -48.17
C PRO A 262 -33.84 11.76 -47.03
N ALA A 263 -33.35 13.01 -47.06
CA ALA A 263 -33.71 14.04 -46.10
C ALA A 263 -35.21 14.31 -46.12
N GLY A 264 -35.84 14.29 -44.95
CA GLY A 264 -37.25 14.64 -44.79
C GLY A 264 -37.52 16.10 -45.20
N PRO A 265 -38.75 16.41 -45.65
CA PRO A 265 -39.10 17.74 -46.13
C PRO A 265 -39.01 18.79 -45.01
N PRO A 266 -38.63 20.05 -45.34
CA PRO A 266 -38.55 21.12 -44.35
C PRO A 266 -39.94 21.53 -43.83
N PRO A 267 -40.05 22.01 -42.59
CA PRO A 267 -41.32 22.42 -42.01
C PRO A 267 -41.83 23.70 -42.67
N THR A 268 -43.04 23.64 -43.21
CA THR A 268 -43.82 24.81 -43.64
C THR A 268 -44.29 25.62 -42.44
N ALA A 269 -43.99 26.91 -42.45
CA ALA A 269 -44.51 27.90 -41.52
C ALA A 269 -45.89 28.40 -41.97
N ALA A 270 -46.84 28.48 -41.01
CA ALA A 270 -48.10 29.24 -40.97
C ALA A 270 -49.13 28.43 -40.12
N THR A 271 -49.97 28.93 -39.22
CA THR A 271 -50.39 30.27 -38.80
C THR A 271 -51.26 30.12 -37.53
N LYS A 272 -51.40 31.22 -36.77
CA LYS A 272 -52.23 31.44 -35.56
C LYS A 272 -53.72 31.04 -35.68
N ALA A 273 -54.30 30.58 -34.56
CA ALA A 273 -55.64 30.90 -34.01
C ALA A 273 -55.76 30.20 -32.62
N GLN A 274 -55.75 30.87 -31.46
CA GLN A 274 -56.84 31.55 -30.73
C GLN A 274 -58.14 30.73 -30.55
N GLU A 275 -58.42 30.34 -29.30
CA GLU A 275 -59.72 30.36 -28.54
C GLU A 275 -59.47 29.59 -27.21
N GLU A 276 -59.60 30.20 -26.02
CA GLU A 276 -60.84 30.30 -25.20
C GLU A 276 -61.48 28.93 -24.93
N THR A 277 -62.00 28.51 -23.79
CA THR A 277 -62.25 29.00 -22.42
C THR A 277 -62.83 27.77 -21.68
N THR A 278 -62.82 27.79 -20.34
CA THR A 278 -63.78 27.08 -19.44
C THR A 278 -63.94 25.55 -19.55
N SER A 279 -63.54 24.81 -18.50
CA SER A 279 -64.28 24.57 -17.25
C SER A 279 -63.41 23.76 -16.28
#